data_AF-A0A1Y5HUT8-F1
#
_entry.id   AF-A0A1Y5HUT8-F1
#
_cell.length_a   1.000
_cell.length_b   1.000
_cell.length_c   1.000
_cell.angle_alpha   90.00
_cell.angle_beta   90.00
_cell.angle_gamma   90.00
#
_symmetry.space_group_name_H-M   'P 1'
#
loop_
_entity.id
_entity.type
_entity.pdbx_description
1 polymer ?
#
loop_
_entity_poly.entity_id
_entity_poly.type
_entity_poly.pdbx_seq_one_letter_code
_entity_poly.pdbx_strand_id
1 'polypeptide(L)'
;MGGLANQLAGRMHFEKPTDIDRVARYWNAPNIATENGLKAVDMFDAVERGEIKFIWIMSTNPLVSMPEADRLKAALIKCEMVVVSDCLEFTDTTAVADVVLPAASWGEKNGTVTNSERRISRQRNFMQPMGNAKPDWWIITQVAQKLGFEEAFDYQHPHQIFNEHAGLSAFENGYDNFPARDFDLSGLTDLSEQAYNDLQPIQWPVNKAYPNGRQRFFDDGKFFTPNQRAQFVSLTARLPIAKITSELPLIMNTGRIRDQWHTMTRTGKTDKLLQHMPEPFVDIHPTDAAEYKLQQDDLAIINNDHGEIIVRVKITKAQTLGNIFVPMHWTGQFASKGRMGVLVNSIVCPISGQPENKHTPVAIKKYDSKWFGFLMLPEQPQELSNTCDYWAHVPFDIKKPDDEASNLDNPQGHYYELSGNQDIAQAYQKLKILLPDGEALIFTDARSGTHRIAIVQDNRLIASLFLSPQFDLPNRRWLSQIFNSQQLTDFQRRALLAGREGNAASDPGTIVCSCFQVGDKQVKAAVAEGIDNVEALGAKLKCGTNCGSCIPELRNLIEMELVEV
;
A
#
# COMPACT_ATOMS: atom_id res chain seq x y z
N MET A 1 -4.96 15.06 -18.62
CA MET A 1 -3.79 14.53 -17.86
C MET A 1 -2.50 15.04 -18.48
N GLY A 2 -1.57 15.56 -17.67
CA GLY A 2 -0.23 16.03 -18.05
C GLY A 2 0.83 15.70 -16.98
N GLY A 3 0.57 14.70 -16.13
CA GLY A 3 1.45 14.31 -15.02
C GLY A 3 2.54 13.29 -15.41
N LEU A 4 3.03 13.36 -16.64
CA LEU A 4 4.10 12.50 -17.14
C LEU A 4 5.25 13.39 -17.60
N ALA A 5 6.49 13.03 -17.24
CA ALA A 5 7.67 13.82 -17.59
C ALA A 5 7.88 13.96 -19.11
N ASN A 6 7.33 13.05 -19.91
CA ASN A 6 7.43 13.02 -21.36
C ASN A 6 6.16 13.49 -22.09
N GLN A 7 5.26 14.21 -21.40
CA GLN A 7 4.03 14.70 -22.00
C GLN A 7 3.66 16.09 -21.48
N LEU A 8 3.30 16.98 -22.40
CA LEU A 8 2.70 18.27 -22.06
C LEU A 8 1.25 18.09 -21.60
N ALA A 9 0.69 19.12 -20.98
CA ALA A 9 -0.73 19.13 -20.59
C ALA A 9 -1.66 18.89 -21.80
N GLY A 10 -2.83 18.30 -21.55
CA GLY A 10 -3.80 18.02 -22.63
C GLY A 10 -3.36 16.94 -23.62
N ARG A 11 -2.50 15.99 -23.17
CA ARG A 11 -1.93 14.91 -23.99
C ARG A 11 -1.08 15.38 -25.18
N MET A 12 -0.46 16.54 -25.06
CA MET A 12 0.42 17.10 -26.09
C MET A 12 1.86 16.61 -25.94
N HIS A 13 2.66 16.74 -27.00
CA HIS A 13 3.96 16.09 -27.11
C HIS A 13 5.11 17.09 -27.30
N PHE A 14 6.22 16.90 -26.57
CA PHE A 14 7.42 17.73 -26.72
C PHE A 14 8.08 17.58 -28.10
N GLU A 15 7.91 16.42 -28.75
CA GLU A 15 8.47 16.16 -30.08
C GLU A 15 7.81 17.00 -31.20
N LYS A 16 6.71 17.72 -30.90
CA LYS A 16 5.98 18.56 -31.83
C LYS A 16 6.10 20.04 -31.42
N PRO A 17 6.90 20.85 -32.13
CA PRO A 17 7.03 22.28 -31.81
C PRO A 17 5.69 23.03 -31.79
N THR A 18 4.73 22.61 -32.61
CA THR A 18 3.37 23.18 -32.64
C THR A 18 2.56 22.90 -31.38
N ASP A 19 2.83 21.79 -30.69
CA ASP A 19 2.18 21.46 -29.42
C ASP A 19 2.77 22.31 -28.28
N ILE A 20 4.10 22.50 -28.26
CA ILE A 20 4.78 23.40 -27.32
C ILE A 20 4.26 24.83 -27.48
N ASP A 21 4.24 25.35 -28.72
CA ASP A 21 3.73 26.68 -29.04
C ASP A 21 2.27 26.86 -28.61
N ARG A 22 1.42 25.85 -28.85
CA ARG A 22 0.01 25.89 -28.45
C ARG A 22 -0.16 26.04 -26.93
N VAL A 23 0.57 25.25 -26.14
CA VAL A 23 0.50 25.34 -24.67
C VAL A 23 1.06 26.68 -24.20
N ALA A 24 2.19 27.12 -24.75
CA ALA A 24 2.80 28.40 -24.42
C ALA A 24 1.83 29.57 -24.67
N ARG A 25 1.12 29.58 -25.80
CA ARG A 25 0.13 30.62 -26.11
C ARG A 25 -1.09 30.55 -25.21
N TYR A 26 -1.63 29.35 -24.96
CA TYR A 26 -2.82 29.21 -24.12
C TYR A 26 -2.58 29.68 -22.68
N TRP A 27 -1.43 29.32 -22.09
CA TRP A 27 -1.06 29.74 -20.74
C TRP A 27 -0.32 31.08 -20.67
N ASN A 28 -0.07 31.73 -21.80
CA ASN A 28 0.80 32.91 -21.88
C ASN A 28 2.17 32.69 -21.18
N ALA A 29 2.77 31.52 -21.42
CA ALA A 29 4.00 31.05 -20.78
C ALA A 29 5.18 31.05 -21.80
N PRO A 30 5.86 32.18 -22.01
CA PRO A 30 6.93 32.29 -23.01
C PRO A 30 8.16 31.43 -22.68
N ASN A 31 8.35 31.05 -21.41
CA ASN A 31 9.46 30.24 -20.92
C ASN A 31 8.99 28.82 -20.54
N ILE A 32 8.25 28.16 -21.43
CA ILE A 32 7.79 26.78 -21.21
C ILE A 32 8.93 25.77 -21.45
N ALA A 33 8.86 24.62 -20.78
CA ALA A 33 9.73 23.49 -21.10
C ALA A 33 9.53 23.04 -22.57
N THR A 34 10.64 22.77 -23.25
CA THR A 34 10.66 22.35 -24.66
C THR A 34 11.13 20.91 -24.87
N GLU A 35 11.50 20.23 -23.78
CA GLU A 35 12.05 18.87 -23.81
C GLU A 35 11.44 18.02 -22.70
N ASN A 36 11.53 16.69 -22.88
CA ASN A 36 11.08 15.72 -21.89
C ASN A 36 11.88 15.86 -20.59
N GLY A 37 11.17 15.86 -19.46
CA GLY A 37 11.79 15.73 -18.15
C GLY A 37 12.30 14.31 -17.87
N LEU A 38 13.03 14.15 -16.76
CA LEU A 38 13.50 12.85 -16.30
C LEU A 38 12.34 11.97 -15.82
N LYS A 39 12.36 10.69 -16.20
CA LYS A 39 11.42 9.69 -15.67
C LYS A 39 11.82 9.32 -14.24
N ALA A 40 10.92 8.66 -13.50
CA ALA A 40 11.09 8.48 -12.06
C ALA A 40 12.45 7.89 -11.64
N VAL A 41 12.93 6.80 -12.27
CA VAL A 41 14.24 6.20 -11.94
C VAL A 41 15.38 7.19 -12.27
N ASP A 42 15.42 7.71 -13.50
CA ASP A 42 16.44 8.66 -13.95
C ASP A 42 16.48 9.94 -13.09
N MET A 43 15.32 10.40 -12.63
CA MET A 43 15.16 11.56 -11.74
C MET A 43 15.84 11.31 -10.39
N PHE A 44 15.63 10.15 -9.77
CA PHE A 44 16.30 9.83 -8.50
C PHE A 44 17.79 9.56 -8.68
N ASP A 45 18.22 9.01 -9.82
CA ASP A 45 19.65 8.93 -10.15
C ASP A 45 20.26 10.34 -10.28
N ALA A 46 19.53 11.31 -10.85
CA ALA A 46 19.98 12.69 -10.94
C ALA A 46 20.01 13.41 -9.58
N VAL A 47 19.11 13.06 -8.65
CA VAL A 47 19.20 13.49 -7.24
C VAL A 47 20.49 12.95 -6.61
N GLU A 48 20.80 11.67 -6.80
CA GLU A 48 22.01 11.07 -6.24
C GLU A 48 23.29 11.70 -6.80
N ARG A 49 23.31 12.03 -8.10
CA ARG A 49 24.43 12.75 -8.74
C ARG A 49 24.53 14.23 -8.33
N GLY A 50 23.55 14.77 -7.63
CA GLY A 50 23.49 16.19 -7.23
C GLY A 50 23.09 17.15 -8.35
N GLU A 51 22.54 16.64 -9.46
CA GLU A 51 22.00 17.44 -10.57
C GLU A 51 20.64 18.03 -10.19
N ILE A 52 19.82 17.26 -9.46
CA ILE A 52 18.58 17.75 -8.84
C ILE A 52 18.85 18.08 -7.37
N LYS A 53 18.65 19.36 -7.04
CA LYS A 53 18.88 19.91 -5.69
C LYS A 53 17.60 20.16 -4.91
N PHE A 54 16.49 20.34 -5.63
CA PHE A 54 15.16 20.52 -5.07
C PHE A 54 14.24 19.46 -5.63
N ILE A 55 13.57 18.70 -4.76
CA ILE A 55 12.57 17.72 -5.14
C ILE A 55 11.31 17.89 -4.30
N TRP A 56 10.16 17.93 -4.97
CA TRP A 56 8.85 17.96 -4.32
C TRP A 56 8.08 16.68 -4.64
N ILE A 57 7.92 15.84 -3.61
CA ILE A 57 7.19 14.58 -3.66
C ILE A 57 5.77 14.80 -3.15
N MET A 58 4.75 14.47 -3.95
CA MET A 58 3.36 14.76 -3.63
C MET A 58 2.50 13.49 -3.64
N SER A 59 1.92 13.16 -2.48
CA SER A 59 0.99 12.04 -2.27
C SER A 59 1.53 10.67 -2.75
N THR A 60 2.81 10.40 -2.53
CA THR A 60 3.46 9.12 -2.89
C THR A 60 4.59 8.78 -1.92
N ASN A 61 4.91 7.49 -1.78
CA ASN A 61 5.94 6.97 -0.87
C ASN A 61 7.03 6.19 -1.64
N PRO A 62 7.91 6.88 -2.41
CA PRO A 62 8.93 6.27 -3.25
C PRO A 62 9.92 5.39 -2.48
N LEU A 63 10.16 5.65 -1.19
CA LEU A 63 11.01 4.81 -0.34
C LEU A 63 10.46 3.42 -0.03
N VAL A 64 9.28 3.09 -0.56
CA VAL A 64 8.71 1.74 -0.55
C VAL A 64 8.42 1.26 -1.97
N SER A 65 7.89 2.13 -2.83
CA SER A 65 7.38 1.74 -4.15
C SER A 65 8.42 1.77 -5.28
N MET A 66 9.56 2.45 -5.10
CA MET A 66 10.62 2.51 -6.10
C MET A 66 11.64 1.37 -5.92
N PRO A 67 12.31 0.94 -7.01
CA PRO A 67 13.47 0.06 -6.94
C PRO A 67 14.61 0.64 -6.11
N GLU A 68 15.49 -0.23 -5.61
CA GLU A 68 16.70 0.11 -4.85
C GLU A 68 16.43 1.14 -3.73
N ALA A 69 15.32 0.93 -3.01
CA ALA A 69 14.73 1.95 -2.13
C ALA A 69 15.69 2.51 -1.06
N ASP A 70 16.69 1.73 -0.60
CA ASP A 70 17.69 2.19 0.37
C ASP A 70 18.76 3.10 -0.27
N ARG A 71 19.16 2.83 -1.51
CA ARG A 71 19.99 3.75 -2.30
C ARG A 71 19.25 5.07 -2.53
N LEU A 72 17.96 4.99 -2.87
CA LEU A 72 17.11 6.17 -3.06
C LEU A 72 16.93 6.97 -1.76
N LYS A 73 16.80 6.29 -0.62
CA LYS A 73 16.80 6.92 0.72
C LYS A 73 18.09 7.70 0.96
N ALA A 74 19.23 7.09 0.68
CA ALA A 74 20.54 7.73 0.84
C ALA A 74 20.72 8.94 -0.09
N ALA A 75 20.14 8.90 -1.29
CA ALA A 75 20.14 10.03 -2.22
C ALA A 75 19.26 11.19 -1.70
N LEU A 76 18.05 10.90 -1.22
CA LEU A 76 17.15 11.94 -0.68
C LEU A 76 17.75 12.63 0.55
N ILE A 77 18.38 11.89 1.46
CA ILE A 77 19.06 12.47 2.65
C ILE A 77 20.17 13.47 2.27
N LYS A 78 20.76 13.32 1.08
CA LYS A 78 21.83 14.21 0.57
C LYS A 78 21.29 15.34 -0.31
N CYS A 79 20.03 15.30 -0.72
CA CYS A 79 19.43 16.33 -1.55
C CYS A 79 19.34 17.64 -0.76
N GLU A 80 19.51 18.80 -1.42
CA GLU A 80 19.58 20.09 -0.71
C GLU A 80 18.21 20.52 -0.15
N MET A 81 17.12 20.07 -0.77
CA MET A 81 15.75 20.35 -0.32
C MET A 81 14.77 19.27 -0.79
N VAL A 82 14.21 18.54 0.16
CA VAL A 82 13.17 17.54 -0.02
C VAL A 82 11.86 18.05 0.58
N VAL A 83 10.89 18.39 -0.28
CA VAL A 83 9.54 18.78 0.12
C VAL A 83 8.61 17.59 -0.06
N VAL A 84 7.79 17.27 0.94
CA VAL A 84 6.77 16.22 0.87
C VAL A 84 5.39 16.81 1.16
N SER A 85 4.45 16.69 0.22
CA SER A 85 3.03 16.96 0.46
C SER A 85 2.29 15.64 0.64
N ASP A 86 1.87 15.32 1.87
CA ASP A 86 1.17 14.07 2.17
C ASP A 86 0.05 14.32 3.22
N CYS A 87 -0.96 13.46 3.19
CA CYS A 87 -2.04 13.45 4.18
C CYS A 87 -1.68 12.65 5.43
N LEU A 88 -0.54 11.96 5.43
CA LEU A 88 -0.01 11.26 6.59
C LEU A 88 1.29 11.86 7.09
N GLU A 89 1.35 12.05 8.40
CA GLU A 89 2.54 12.51 9.11
C GLU A 89 3.71 11.53 8.97
N PHE A 90 3.48 10.25 9.27
CA PHE A 90 4.52 9.22 9.30
C PHE A 90 4.45 8.28 8.10
N THR A 91 5.44 8.41 7.22
CA THR A 91 5.74 7.50 6.10
C THR A 91 7.26 7.41 5.97
N ASP A 92 7.75 6.41 5.23
CA ASP A 92 9.18 6.27 4.96
C ASP A 92 9.73 7.53 4.27
N THR A 93 8.95 8.13 3.35
CA THR A 93 9.35 9.31 2.58
C THR A 93 9.28 10.60 3.40
N THR A 94 8.27 10.79 4.25
CA THR A 94 8.21 11.97 5.14
C THR A 94 9.35 11.98 6.16
N ALA A 95 9.88 10.80 6.54
CA ALA A 95 11.01 10.68 7.45
C ALA A 95 12.34 11.22 6.90
N VAL A 96 12.42 11.54 5.59
CA VAL A 96 13.61 12.16 4.97
C VAL A 96 13.31 13.54 4.36
N ALA A 97 12.15 14.12 4.66
CA ALA A 97 11.76 15.43 4.16
C ALA A 97 12.37 16.56 5.02
N ASP A 98 12.80 17.64 4.38
CA ASP A 98 13.14 18.90 5.06
C ASP A 98 11.87 19.70 5.39
N VAL A 99 10.87 19.62 4.52
CA VAL A 99 9.58 20.29 4.67
C VAL A 99 8.44 19.30 4.42
N VAL A 100 7.52 19.18 5.37
CA VAL A 100 6.27 18.43 5.21
C VAL A 100 5.10 19.40 5.12
N LEU A 101 4.32 19.31 4.05
CA LEU A 101 3.12 20.11 3.80
C LEU A 101 1.88 19.22 4.02
N PRO A 102 0.99 19.55 4.97
CA PRO A 102 -0.17 18.72 5.27
C PRO A 102 -1.21 18.80 4.14
N ALA A 103 -1.32 17.72 3.37
CA ALA A 103 -2.26 17.62 2.26
C ALA A 103 -3.62 17.09 2.73
N ALA A 104 -4.71 17.62 2.16
CA ALA A 104 -6.04 17.09 2.41
C ALA A 104 -6.16 15.61 1.97
N SER A 105 -6.92 14.81 2.70
CA SER A 105 -7.19 13.40 2.37
C SER A 105 -8.39 13.24 1.41
N TRP A 106 -8.64 12.01 0.93
CA TRP A 106 -9.67 11.73 -0.09
C TRP A 106 -11.06 12.28 0.26
N GLY A 107 -11.52 12.11 1.51
CA GLY A 107 -12.84 12.58 1.94
C GLY A 107 -12.96 14.10 2.11
N GLU A 108 -11.82 14.79 2.17
CA GLU A 108 -11.69 16.24 2.36
C GLU A 108 -11.47 16.96 1.02
N LYS A 109 -11.01 16.23 -0.01
CA LYS A 109 -10.74 16.78 -1.34
C LYS A 109 -12.02 17.00 -2.14
N ASN A 110 -11.98 18.06 -2.95
CA ASN A 110 -13.01 18.43 -3.91
C ASN A 110 -12.35 18.51 -5.30
N GLY A 111 -12.88 17.77 -6.28
CA GLY A 111 -12.34 17.75 -7.65
C GLY A 111 -13.02 16.73 -8.57
N THR A 112 -12.27 16.20 -9.54
CA THR A 112 -12.72 15.11 -10.41
C THR A 112 -11.71 13.97 -10.42
N VAL A 113 -12.21 12.74 -10.53
CA VAL A 113 -11.40 11.53 -10.76
C VAL A 113 -11.73 10.94 -12.11
N THR A 114 -10.71 10.42 -12.80
CA THR A 114 -10.89 9.73 -14.09
C THR A 114 -10.49 8.27 -13.93
N ASN A 115 -11.42 7.34 -14.14
CA ASN A 115 -11.16 5.91 -13.99
C ASN A 115 -10.58 5.26 -15.27
N SER A 116 -10.34 3.95 -15.24
CA SER A 116 -9.73 3.16 -16.33
C SER A 116 -10.54 3.17 -17.63
N GLU A 117 -11.86 3.37 -17.56
CA GLU A 117 -12.72 3.47 -18.74
C GLU A 117 -12.91 4.91 -19.23
N ARG A 118 -12.05 5.85 -18.78
CA ARG A 118 -12.08 7.29 -19.14
C ARG A 118 -13.25 8.06 -18.54
N ARG A 119 -13.99 7.49 -17.58
CA ARG A 119 -15.11 8.19 -16.96
C ARG A 119 -14.60 9.21 -15.96
N ILE A 120 -14.94 10.46 -16.21
CA ILE A 120 -14.76 11.60 -15.31
C ILE A 120 -15.94 11.57 -14.33
N SER A 121 -15.64 11.47 -13.04
CA SER A 121 -16.62 11.49 -11.96
C SER A 121 -16.29 12.62 -11.00
N ARG A 122 -17.34 13.29 -10.51
CA ARG A 122 -17.20 14.35 -9.52
C ARG A 122 -16.88 13.78 -8.14
N GLN A 123 -15.74 14.17 -7.57
CA GLN A 123 -15.36 13.88 -6.18
C GLN A 123 -15.74 15.10 -5.33
N ARG A 124 -16.73 14.92 -4.44
CA ARG A 124 -17.17 15.96 -3.51
C ARG A 124 -16.60 15.64 -2.13
N ASN A 125 -16.11 16.65 -1.45
CA ASN A 125 -15.72 16.51 -0.06
C ASN A 125 -16.97 16.27 0.78
N PHE A 126 -16.91 15.30 1.69
CA PHE A 126 -17.95 15.05 2.70
C PHE A 126 -17.42 15.31 4.11
N MET A 127 -16.15 15.69 4.23
CA MET A 127 -15.49 16.16 5.44
C MET A 127 -14.82 17.50 5.17
N GLN A 128 -14.65 18.30 6.22
CA GLN A 128 -13.76 19.46 6.17
C GLN A 128 -12.32 18.99 6.32
N PRO A 129 -11.33 19.65 5.66
CA PRO A 129 -9.92 19.36 5.90
C PRO A 129 -9.57 19.48 7.39
N MET A 130 -8.87 18.48 7.91
CA MET A 130 -8.47 18.46 9.32
C MET A 130 -7.34 19.44 9.61
N GLY A 131 -7.46 20.20 10.71
CA GLY A 131 -6.46 21.16 11.15
C GLY A 131 -6.13 22.19 10.06
N ASN A 132 -4.84 22.29 9.69
CA ASN A 132 -4.35 23.19 8.65
C ASN A 132 -4.18 22.51 7.28
N ALA A 133 -4.70 21.28 7.10
CA ALA A 133 -4.56 20.57 5.84
C ALA A 133 -5.22 21.33 4.69
N LYS A 134 -4.56 21.32 3.52
CA LYS A 134 -5.04 22.00 2.31
C LYS A 134 -4.97 21.05 1.12
N PRO A 135 -5.89 21.18 0.14
CA PRO A 135 -5.79 20.36 -1.07
C PRO A 135 -4.53 20.72 -1.86
N ASP A 136 -3.92 19.74 -2.53
CA ASP A 136 -2.63 19.92 -3.20
C ASP A 136 -2.61 21.08 -4.21
N TRP A 137 -3.71 21.29 -4.96
CA TRP A 137 -3.80 22.40 -5.91
C TRP A 137 -3.66 23.76 -5.23
N TRP A 138 -4.17 23.90 -4.00
CA TRP A 138 -4.05 25.14 -3.22
C TRP A 138 -2.60 25.32 -2.77
N ILE A 139 -1.95 24.25 -2.31
CA ILE A 139 -0.55 24.29 -1.88
C ILE A 139 0.34 24.73 -3.05
N ILE A 140 0.18 24.13 -4.23
CA ILE A 140 0.90 24.51 -5.46
C ILE A 140 0.65 25.98 -5.81
N THR A 141 -0.62 26.40 -5.75
CA THR A 141 -1.03 27.79 -6.00
C THR A 141 -0.32 28.76 -5.07
N GLN A 142 -0.31 28.49 -3.76
CA GLN A 142 0.36 29.37 -2.79
C GLN A 142 1.86 29.47 -3.03
N VAL A 143 2.52 28.36 -3.36
CA VAL A 143 3.95 28.39 -3.71
C VAL A 143 4.17 29.22 -4.96
N ALA A 144 3.37 29.04 -6.02
CA ALA A 144 3.48 29.81 -7.25
C ALA A 144 3.26 31.32 -7.02
N GLN A 145 2.27 31.69 -6.21
CA GLN A 145 2.02 33.08 -5.79
C GLN A 145 3.25 33.67 -5.10
N LYS A 146 3.87 32.94 -4.15
CA LYS A 146 5.10 33.38 -3.46
C LYS A 146 6.32 33.49 -4.38
N LEU A 147 6.31 32.80 -5.52
CA LEU A 147 7.33 32.93 -6.58
C LEU A 147 7.03 34.07 -7.57
N GLY A 148 5.94 34.82 -7.38
CA GLY A 148 5.58 35.99 -8.19
C GLY A 148 4.56 35.72 -9.31
N PHE A 149 3.92 34.55 -9.34
CA PHE A 149 2.91 34.18 -10.35
C PHE A 149 1.47 34.37 -9.85
N GLU A 150 1.21 35.49 -9.15
CA GLU A 150 -0.07 35.70 -8.46
C GLU A 150 -1.28 35.67 -9.40
N GLU A 151 -1.20 36.40 -10.50
CA GLU A 151 -2.29 36.49 -11.49
C GLU A 151 -2.57 35.14 -12.20
N ALA A 152 -1.52 34.35 -12.47
CA ALA A 152 -1.65 33.08 -13.19
C ALA A 152 -2.17 31.92 -12.31
N PHE A 153 -2.08 32.08 -10.99
CA PHE A 153 -2.50 31.07 -10.02
C PHE A 153 -3.56 31.62 -9.05
N ASP A 154 -4.44 32.54 -9.48
CA ASP A 154 -5.52 33.05 -8.62
C ASP A 154 -6.76 32.11 -8.58
N TYR A 155 -6.53 30.83 -8.31
CA TYR A 155 -7.60 29.84 -8.21
C TYR A 155 -8.25 29.86 -6.83
N GLN A 156 -9.57 30.03 -6.81
CA GLN A 156 -10.41 30.02 -5.61
C GLN A 156 -11.19 28.72 -5.47
N HIS A 157 -11.42 27.99 -6.57
CA HIS A 157 -12.15 26.73 -6.56
C HIS A 157 -11.68 25.76 -7.67
N PRO A 158 -11.68 24.42 -7.44
CA PRO A 158 -11.28 23.41 -8.43
C PRO A 158 -12.01 23.48 -9.78
N HIS A 159 -13.20 24.08 -9.82
CA HIS A 159 -13.97 24.25 -11.05
C HIS A 159 -13.24 25.15 -12.06
N GLN A 160 -12.50 26.16 -11.58
CA GLN A 160 -11.72 27.06 -12.44
C GLN A 160 -10.56 26.31 -13.10
N ILE A 161 -9.86 25.48 -12.32
CA ILE A 161 -8.79 24.59 -12.82
C ILE A 161 -9.37 23.58 -13.82
N PHE A 162 -10.55 23.03 -13.55
CA PHE A 162 -11.22 22.11 -14.48
C PHE A 162 -11.59 22.81 -15.80
N ASN A 163 -12.14 24.03 -15.74
CA ASN A 163 -12.47 24.82 -16.92
C ASN A 163 -11.23 25.18 -17.72
N GLU A 164 -10.12 25.55 -17.07
CA GLU A 164 -8.84 25.76 -17.76
C GLU A 164 -8.36 24.46 -18.43
N HIS A 165 -8.43 23.32 -17.73
CA HIS A 165 -8.04 22.04 -18.30
C HIS A 165 -8.88 21.66 -19.53
N ALA A 166 -10.20 21.86 -19.45
CA ALA A 166 -11.12 21.64 -20.56
C ALA A 166 -10.85 22.62 -21.70
N GLY A 167 -10.62 23.89 -21.38
CA GLY A 167 -10.29 24.95 -22.34
C GLY A 167 -9.00 24.66 -23.10
N LEU A 168 -7.93 24.24 -22.43
CA LEU A 168 -6.68 23.82 -23.10
C LEU A 168 -6.89 22.61 -24.02
N SER A 169 -7.76 21.68 -23.63
CA SER A 169 -8.11 20.54 -24.48
C SER A 169 -8.89 20.96 -25.73
N ALA A 170 -9.70 22.02 -25.63
CA ALA A 170 -10.51 22.57 -26.71
C ALA A 170 -9.73 23.50 -27.64
N PHE A 171 -8.76 24.22 -27.09
CA PHE A 171 -7.96 25.19 -27.82
C PHE A 171 -7.25 24.52 -29.01
N GLU A 172 -7.56 25.01 -30.22
CA GLU A 172 -6.98 24.54 -31.49
C GLU A 172 -7.07 23.01 -31.67
N ASN A 173 -8.26 22.44 -31.43
CA ASN A 173 -8.50 21.01 -31.54
C ASN A 173 -9.60 20.71 -32.57
N GLY A 174 -9.21 20.32 -33.78
CA GLY A 174 -10.16 19.94 -34.85
C GLY A 174 -10.77 21.10 -35.65
N TYR A 175 -10.00 22.16 -35.90
CA TYR A 175 -10.38 23.33 -36.73
C TYR A 175 -9.46 23.47 -37.95
N ASP A 176 -9.80 24.33 -38.93
CA ASP A 176 -9.21 24.45 -40.28
C ASP A 176 -7.71 24.11 -40.45
N ASN A 177 -6.84 24.54 -39.52
CA ASN A 177 -5.39 24.31 -39.56
C ASN A 177 -4.84 23.37 -38.47
N PHE A 178 -5.71 22.77 -37.66
CA PHE A 178 -5.36 21.96 -36.49
C PHE A 178 -6.06 20.60 -36.52
N PRO A 179 -5.31 19.49 -36.65
CA PRO A 179 -5.89 18.16 -36.65
C PRO A 179 -6.56 17.85 -35.31
N ALA A 180 -7.64 17.05 -35.34
CA ALA A 180 -8.31 16.59 -34.14
C ALA A 180 -7.38 15.70 -33.29
N ARG A 181 -7.36 15.96 -31.98
CA ARG A 181 -6.67 15.17 -30.95
C ARG A 181 -7.62 14.21 -30.26
N ASP A 182 -7.07 13.20 -29.59
CA ASP A 182 -7.86 12.18 -28.87
C ASP A 182 -8.57 12.74 -27.65
N PHE A 183 -7.87 13.59 -26.90
CA PHE A 183 -8.36 14.24 -25.70
C PHE A 183 -9.02 15.57 -26.03
N ASP A 184 -10.35 15.60 -25.89
CA ASP A 184 -11.19 16.76 -26.19
C ASP A 184 -12.33 16.82 -25.16
N LEU A 185 -12.34 17.90 -24.37
CA LEU A 185 -13.39 18.25 -23.42
C LEU A 185 -14.05 19.58 -23.78
N SER A 186 -14.04 19.97 -25.06
CA SER A 186 -14.68 21.22 -25.53
C SER A 186 -16.15 21.33 -25.12
N GLY A 187 -16.87 20.21 -24.99
CA GLY A 187 -18.24 20.18 -24.49
C GLY A 187 -18.40 20.41 -22.99
N LEU A 188 -17.29 20.51 -22.24
CA LEU A 188 -17.23 20.77 -20.79
C LEU A 188 -16.44 22.04 -20.47
N THR A 189 -16.33 22.96 -21.42
CA THR A 189 -15.74 24.29 -21.20
C THR A 189 -16.76 25.23 -20.55
N ASP A 190 -16.26 26.28 -19.89
CA ASP A 190 -17.06 27.37 -19.32
C ASP A 190 -18.20 26.92 -18.38
N LEU A 191 -17.98 25.83 -17.63
CA LEU A 191 -18.95 25.37 -16.64
C LEU A 191 -19.06 26.40 -15.51
N SER A 192 -20.29 26.77 -15.15
CA SER A 192 -20.53 27.44 -13.88
C SER A 192 -20.13 26.50 -12.73
N GLU A 193 -19.84 27.07 -11.56
CA GLU A 193 -19.57 26.25 -10.37
C GLU A 193 -20.70 25.26 -10.08
N GLN A 194 -21.96 25.70 -10.24
CA GLN A 194 -23.13 24.82 -10.06
C GLN A 194 -23.13 23.67 -11.09
N ALA A 195 -22.90 23.96 -12.38
CA ALA A 195 -22.84 22.92 -13.41
C ALA A 195 -21.71 21.92 -13.18
N TYR A 196 -20.54 22.40 -12.73
CA TYR A 196 -19.42 21.54 -12.32
C TYR A 196 -19.78 20.68 -11.10
N ASN A 197 -20.49 21.25 -10.13
CA ASN A 197 -20.95 20.54 -8.95
C ASN A 197 -22.05 19.53 -9.26
N ASP A 198 -22.83 19.71 -10.32
CA ASP A 198 -23.89 18.79 -10.77
C ASP A 198 -23.41 17.80 -11.84
N LEU A 199 -22.13 17.87 -12.24
CA LEU A 199 -21.55 17.04 -13.30
C LEU A 199 -21.79 15.55 -13.01
N GLN A 200 -22.55 14.93 -13.92
CA GLN A 200 -22.80 13.49 -13.90
C GLN A 200 -21.61 12.72 -14.49
N PRO A 201 -21.36 11.47 -14.05
CA PRO A 201 -20.24 10.68 -14.55
C PRO A 201 -20.25 10.49 -16.08
N ILE A 202 -19.24 11.00 -16.77
CA ILE A 202 -19.20 11.08 -18.25
C ILE A 202 -17.87 10.57 -18.81
N GLN A 203 -17.91 9.81 -19.91
CA GLN A 203 -16.70 9.30 -20.57
C GLN A 203 -16.17 10.28 -21.61
N TRP A 204 -14.91 10.69 -21.48
CA TRP A 204 -14.29 11.51 -22.51
C TRP A 204 -13.93 10.68 -23.77
N PRO A 205 -13.91 11.31 -24.96
CA PRO A 205 -14.06 12.75 -25.26
C PRO A 205 -15.50 13.26 -25.11
N VAL A 206 -15.64 14.53 -24.76
CA VAL A 206 -16.93 15.26 -24.67
C VAL A 206 -16.83 16.52 -25.52
N ASN A 207 -17.54 16.54 -26.64
CA ASN A 207 -17.45 17.62 -27.63
C ASN A 207 -18.76 17.74 -28.43
N LYS A 208 -18.79 18.60 -29.45
CA LYS A 208 -19.99 18.83 -30.28
C LYS A 208 -20.54 17.55 -30.92
N ALA A 209 -19.68 16.60 -31.31
CA ALA A 209 -20.10 15.34 -31.90
C ALA A 209 -20.55 14.32 -30.84
N TYR A 210 -19.96 14.37 -29.65
CA TYR A 210 -20.23 13.48 -28.53
C TYR A 210 -20.59 14.28 -27.26
N PRO A 211 -21.75 14.98 -27.23
CA PRO A 211 -22.10 15.86 -26.11
C PRO A 211 -22.31 15.09 -24.79
N ASN A 212 -22.64 13.81 -24.87
CA ASN A 212 -22.82 12.91 -23.72
C ASN A 212 -21.63 11.95 -23.51
N GLY A 213 -20.50 12.24 -24.15
CA GLY A 213 -19.32 11.39 -24.12
C GLY A 213 -19.32 10.29 -25.18
N ARG A 214 -18.15 9.69 -25.42
CA ARG A 214 -17.97 8.55 -26.34
C ARG A 214 -17.60 7.28 -25.56
N GLN A 215 -18.53 6.34 -25.48
CA GLN A 215 -18.37 5.09 -24.72
C GLN A 215 -17.21 4.23 -25.26
N ARG A 216 -17.22 3.95 -26.56
CA ARG A 216 -16.20 3.14 -27.23
C ARG A 216 -15.35 3.98 -28.16
N PHE A 217 -14.04 3.98 -27.94
CA PHE A 217 -13.08 4.52 -28.91
C PHE A 217 -12.95 3.59 -30.11
N PHE A 218 -12.71 4.17 -31.29
CA PHE A 218 -12.34 3.49 -32.54
C PHE A 218 -13.41 2.54 -33.11
N ASP A 219 -14.67 2.67 -32.69
CA ASP A 219 -15.81 1.91 -33.26
C ASP A 219 -16.13 2.30 -34.71
N ASP A 220 -15.60 3.43 -35.19
CA ASP A 220 -15.63 3.90 -36.57
C ASP A 220 -14.39 3.46 -37.40
N GLY A 221 -13.48 2.70 -36.79
CA GLY A 221 -12.25 2.23 -37.43
C GLY A 221 -11.19 3.31 -37.69
N LYS A 222 -11.37 4.52 -37.14
CA LYS A 222 -10.45 5.66 -37.30
C LYS A 222 -9.58 5.82 -36.06
N PHE A 223 -8.27 5.74 -36.24
CA PHE A 223 -7.27 5.85 -35.17
C PHE A 223 -6.56 7.21 -35.21
N PHE A 224 -5.97 7.65 -34.09
CA PHE A 224 -5.15 8.88 -34.06
C PHE A 224 -3.74 8.68 -34.65
N THR A 225 -3.67 7.98 -35.77
CA THR A 225 -2.46 7.81 -36.59
C THR A 225 -2.56 8.71 -37.83
N PRO A 226 -1.44 9.07 -38.49
CA PRO A 226 -1.47 9.97 -39.65
C PRO A 226 -2.39 9.54 -40.79
N ASN A 227 -2.56 8.22 -40.99
CA ASN A 227 -3.46 7.65 -42.01
C ASN A 227 -4.78 7.11 -41.46
N GLN A 228 -5.07 7.35 -40.18
CA GLN A 228 -6.26 6.89 -39.46
C GLN A 228 -6.44 5.37 -39.34
N ARG A 229 -5.41 4.56 -39.64
CA ARG A 229 -5.46 3.09 -39.54
C ARG A 229 -4.69 2.60 -38.31
N ALA A 230 -5.10 1.44 -37.77
CA ALA A 230 -4.33 0.74 -36.76
C ALA A 230 -2.94 0.36 -37.30
N GLN A 231 -1.94 0.37 -36.43
CA GLN A 231 -0.57 -0.06 -36.74
C GLN A 231 -0.32 -1.45 -36.17
N PHE A 232 0.04 -2.40 -37.03
CA PHE A 232 0.52 -3.71 -36.61
C PHE A 232 2.03 -3.63 -36.36
N VAL A 233 2.44 -3.87 -35.12
CA VAL A 233 3.85 -3.86 -34.73
C VAL A 233 4.29 -5.30 -34.48
N SER A 234 5.29 -5.77 -35.24
CA SER A 234 5.92 -7.07 -34.98
C SER A 234 6.86 -6.96 -33.78
N LEU A 235 6.75 -7.89 -32.84
CA LEU A 235 7.54 -7.93 -31.62
C LEU A 235 8.40 -9.19 -31.59
N THR A 236 9.65 -9.04 -31.17
CA THR A 236 10.54 -10.17 -30.85
C THR A 236 10.66 -10.27 -29.34
N ALA A 237 10.25 -11.40 -28.78
CA ALA A 237 10.41 -11.66 -27.35
C ALA A 237 11.90 -11.68 -26.96
N ARG A 238 12.20 -11.12 -25.79
CA ARG A 238 13.54 -11.15 -25.19
C ARG A 238 13.40 -11.55 -23.74
N LEU A 239 14.44 -12.18 -23.20
CA LEU A 239 14.50 -12.47 -21.78
C LEU A 239 14.72 -11.18 -20.97
N PRO A 240 14.33 -11.17 -19.69
CA PRO A 240 14.69 -10.12 -18.74
C PRO A 240 16.19 -9.79 -18.76
N ILE A 241 16.53 -8.55 -18.43
CA ILE A 241 17.92 -8.09 -18.43
C ILE A 241 18.65 -8.63 -17.21
N ALA A 242 18.01 -8.57 -16.03
CA ALA A 242 18.56 -9.20 -14.84
C ALA A 242 18.57 -10.72 -15.02
N LYS A 243 19.68 -11.37 -14.67
CA LYS A 243 19.88 -12.81 -14.86
C LYS A 243 20.10 -13.48 -13.51
N ILE A 244 19.57 -14.70 -13.39
CA ILE A 244 19.95 -15.59 -12.29
C ILE A 244 21.43 -15.97 -12.39
N THR A 245 22.05 -16.21 -11.24
CA THR A 245 23.42 -16.73 -11.12
C THR A 245 23.43 -17.89 -10.14
N SER A 246 24.59 -18.53 -9.94
CA SER A 246 24.76 -19.53 -8.87
C SER A 246 24.50 -18.95 -7.47
N GLU A 247 24.78 -17.67 -7.29
CA GLU A 247 24.62 -16.94 -6.03
C GLU A 247 23.20 -16.41 -5.83
N LEU A 248 22.50 -16.07 -6.93
CA LEU A 248 21.12 -15.56 -6.94
C LEU A 248 20.22 -16.48 -7.81
N PRO A 249 19.94 -17.71 -7.36
CA PRO A 249 19.33 -18.74 -8.20
C PRO A 249 17.80 -18.59 -8.38
N LEU A 250 17.14 -17.83 -7.51
CA LEU A 250 15.68 -17.67 -7.51
C LEU A 250 15.25 -16.35 -8.15
N ILE A 251 14.06 -16.34 -8.75
CA ILE A 251 13.42 -15.12 -9.25
C ILE A 251 12.34 -14.69 -8.27
N MET A 252 12.50 -13.53 -7.65
CA MET A 252 11.45 -12.86 -6.89
C MET A 252 10.51 -12.10 -7.84
N ASN A 253 9.23 -12.41 -7.74
CA ASN A 253 8.14 -11.64 -8.31
C ASN A 253 7.41 -10.86 -7.19
N THR A 254 6.85 -9.71 -7.53
CA THR A 254 6.18 -8.83 -6.58
C THR A 254 4.78 -8.49 -7.04
N GLY A 255 3.86 -8.36 -6.10
CA GLY A 255 2.48 -8.01 -6.41
C GLY A 255 1.73 -7.49 -5.22
N ARG A 256 0.42 -7.72 -5.22
CA ARG A 256 -0.50 -7.16 -4.23
C ARG A 256 -1.32 -8.25 -3.57
N ILE A 257 -1.69 -8.00 -2.32
CA ILE A 257 -2.69 -8.75 -1.60
C ILE A 257 -4.00 -7.98 -1.59
N ARG A 258 -5.09 -8.72 -1.42
CA ARG A 258 -6.47 -8.21 -1.47
C ARG A 258 -6.74 -7.09 -0.47
N ASP A 259 -6.32 -7.29 0.78
CA ASP A 259 -6.76 -6.48 1.91
C ASP A 259 -5.94 -5.19 2.10
N GLN A 260 -4.87 -5.01 1.33
CA GLN A 260 -3.96 -3.87 1.46
C GLN A 260 -3.82 -3.09 0.16
N TRP A 261 -3.73 -1.76 0.26
CA TRP A 261 -3.57 -0.88 -0.88
C TRP A 261 -2.18 -0.24 -0.87
N HIS A 262 -1.38 -0.52 -1.90
CA HIS A 262 0.00 -0.04 -2.06
C HIS A 262 0.80 -0.07 -0.76
N THR A 263 1.30 1.06 -0.27
CA THR A 263 2.23 1.16 0.85
C THR A 263 1.54 1.17 2.21
N MET A 264 0.30 0.66 2.31
CA MET A 264 -0.44 0.48 3.58
C MET A 264 -0.65 1.74 4.42
N THR A 265 -0.30 2.92 3.90
CA THR A 265 -0.39 4.21 4.60
C THR A 265 -1.80 4.44 5.15
N ARG A 266 -2.82 4.04 4.38
CA ARG A 266 -4.23 4.10 4.80
C ARG A 266 -4.77 2.76 5.31
N THR A 267 -4.60 1.68 4.53
CA THR A 267 -5.22 0.38 4.85
C THR A 267 -4.58 -0.32 6.04
N GLY A 268 -3.29 -0.06 6.31
CA GLY A 268 -2.59 -0.60 7.48
C GLY A 268 -3.04 0.01 8.81
N LYS A 269 -3.79 1.12 8.79
CA LYS A 269 -4.39 1.71 10.00
C LYS A 269 -5.65 0.98 10.45
N THR A 270 -6.22 0.12 9.60
CA THR A 270 -7.44 -0.64 9.91
C THR A 270 -7.07 -2.07 10.27
N ASP A 271 -7.21 -2.40 11.54
CA ASP A 271 -6.87 -3.71 12.12
C ASP A 271 -7.50 -4.88 11.36
N LYS A 272 -8.79 -4.77 11.02
CA LYS A 272 -9.55 -5.79 10.28
C LYS A 272 -8.95 -6.15 8.93
N LEU A 273 -8.19 -5.23 8.31
CA LEU A 273 -7.51 -5.46 7.03
C LEU A 273 -6.16 -6.17 7.20
N LEU A 274 -5.64 -6.23 8.42
CA LEU A 274 -4.38 -6.90 8.76
C LEU A 274 -4.59 -8.29 9.38
N GLN A 275 -5.80 -8.59 9.85
CA GLN A 275 -6.10 -9.87 10.53
C GLN A 275 -5.89 -11.11 9.65
N HIS A 276 -6.01 -10.99 8.33
CA HIS A 276 -5.77 -12.10 7.41
C HIS A 276 -4.27 -12.34 7.16
N MET A 277 -3.51 -11.26 6.95
CA MET A 277 -2.06 -11.31 6.68
C MET A 277 -1.37 -10.19 7.47
N PRO A 278 -0.96 -10.45 8.72
CA PRO A 278 -0.38 -9.42 9.59
C PRO A 278 1.10 -9.16 9.30
N GLU A 279 1.80 -10.13 8.71
CA GLU A 279 3.25 -10.12 8.53
C GLU A 279 3.63 -10.14 7.04
N PRO A 280 4.76 -9.50 6.66
CA PRO A 280 5.31 -9.68 5.33
C PRO A 280 5.71 -11.14 5.13
N PHE A 281 5.44 -11.69 3.95
CA PHE A 281 5.66 -13.11 3.67
C PHE A 281 6.25 -13.37 2.29
N VAL A 282 6.75 -14.59 2.10
CA VAL A 282 7.17 -15.16 0.82
C VAL A 282 6.37 -16.42 0.52
N ASP A 283 5.71 -16.44 -0.63
CA ASP A 283 5.16 -17.68 -1.20
C ASP A 283 6.26 -18.42 -1.97
N ILE A 284 6.55 -19.66 -1.55
CA ILE A 284 7.59 -20.53 -2.12
C ILE A 284 7.05 -21.92 -2.44
N HIS A 285 7.51 -22.53 -3.53
CA HIS A 285 7.12 -23.89 -3.89
C HIS A 285 7.70 -24.92 -2.90
N PRO A 286 6.97 -26.01 -2.56
CA PRO A 286 7.45 -27.03 -1.61
C PRO A 286 8.84 -27.62 -1.92
N THR A 287 9.16 -27.86 -3.19
CA THR A 287 10.48 -28.37 -3.60
C THR A 287 11.61 -27.39 -3.29
N ASP A 288 11.43 -26.11 -3.63
CA ASP A 288 12.43 -25.08 -3.36
C ASP A 288 12.56 -24.90 -1.84
N ALA A 289 11.45 -24.87 -1.10
CA ALA A 289 11.47 -24.81 0.36
C ALA A 289 12.29 -25.97 0.97
N ALA A 290 12.14 -27.20 0.46
CA ALA A 290 12.93 -28.35 0.90
C ALA A 290 14.42 -28.19 0.56
N GLU A 291 14.75 -27.70 -0.65
CA GLU A 291 16.13 -27.43 -1.08
C GLU A 291 16.82 -26.41 -0.15
N TYR A 292 16.13 -25.32 0.19
CA TYR A 292 16.65 -24.26 1.06
C TYR A 292 16.41 -24.50 2.55
N LYS A 293 15.91 -25.69 2.93
CA LYS A 293 15.63 -26.11 4.32
C LYS A 293 14.70 -25.16 5.08
N LEU A 294 13.69 -24.65 4.38
CA LEU A 294 12.65 -23.78 4.91
C LEU A 294 11.41 -24.60 5.27
N GLN A 295 10.80 -24.30 6.40
CA GLN A 295 9.53 -24.86 6.84
C GLN A 295 8.43 -23.80 6.80
N GLN A 296 7.18 -24.27 6.83
CA GLN A 296 6.03 -23.38 7.00
C GLN A 296 6.22 -22.55 8.27
N ASP A 297 5.93 -21.26 8.19
CA ASP A 297 6.02 -20.27 9.27
C ASP A 297 7.44 -19.96 9.80
N ASP A 298 8.49 -20.52 9.19
CA ASP A 298 9.85 -20.03 9.40
C ASP A 298 9.96 -18.55 9.00
N LEU A 299 10.96 -17.86 9.53
CA LEU A 299 11.43 -16.60 8.95
C LEU A 299 12.54 -16.91 7.94
N ALA A 300 12.51 -16.22 6.80
CA ALA A 300 13.54 -16.29 5.78
C ALA A 300 14.15 -14.93 5.51
N ILE A 301 15.46 -14.92 5.30
CA ILE A 301 16.19 -13.80 4.72
C ILE A 301 16.13 -13.97 3.19
N ILE A 302 15.72 -12.91 2.49
CA ILE A 302 15.83 -12.79 1.04
C ILE A 302 16.76 -11.62 0.73
N ASN A 303 17.76 -11.84 -0.10
CA ASN A 303 18.78 -10.82 -0.37
C ASN A 303 19.32 -10.87 -1.80
N ASN A 304 19.93 -9.76 -2.21
CA ASN A 304 20.79 -9.65 -3.38
C ASN A 304 21.83 -8.54 -3.14
N ASP A 305 22.49 -8.06 -4.19
CA ASP A 305 23.54 -7.03 -4.09
C ASP A 305 23.01 -5.65 -3.64
N HIS A 306 21.70 -5.42 -3.69
CA HIS A 306 21.08 -4.14 -3.32
C HIS A 306 20.65 -4.10 -1.85
N GLY A 307 20.31 -5.24 -1.24
CA GLY A 307 19.96 -5.30 0.17
C GLY A 307 19.32 -6.61 0.61
N GLU A 308 18.54 -6.52 1.70
CA GLU A 308 18.02 -7.67 2.43
C GLU A 308 16.63 -7.38 3.02
N ILE A 309 15.74 -8.38 2.97
CA ILE A 309 14.47 -8.38 3.70
C ILE A 309 14.34 -9.64 4.57
N ILE A 310 13.51 -9.56 5.62
CA ILE A 310 13.13 -10.70 6.45
C ILE A 310 11.62 -10.86 6.40
N VAL A 311 11.15 -12.04 6.02
CA VAL A 311 9.73 -12.33 5.77
C VAL A 311 9.34 -13.73 6.25
N ARG A 312 8.06 -13.93 6.55
CA ARG A 312 7.46 -15.20 6.93
C ARG A 312 7.36 -16.15 5.73
N VAL A 313 7.73 -17.42 5.90
CA VAL A 313 7.65 -18.44 4.85
C VAL A 313 6.23 -18.99 4.75
N LYS A 314 5.67 -18.96 3.53
CA LYS A 314 4.43 -19.64 3.18
C LYS A 314 4.68 -20.62 2.03
N ILE A 315 4.51 -21.90 2.32
CA ILE A 315 4.75 -22.97 1.34
C ILE A 315 3.46 -23.22 0.56
N THR A 316 3.54 -23.12 -0.78
CA THR A 316 2.37 -23.31 -1.64
C THR A 316 2.73 -23.89 -3.00
N LYS A 317 1.94 -24.86 -3.48
CA LYS A 317 2.08 -25.43 -4.83
C LYS A 317 1.60 -24.48 -5.93
N ALA A 318 0.93 -23.38 -5.57
CA ALA A 318 0.54 -22.35 -6.53
C ALA A 318 1.75 -21.58 -7.09
N GLN A 319 2.90 -21.65 -6.40
CA GLN A 319 4.11 -20.99 -6.84
C GLN A 319 4.87 -21.83 -7.88
N THR A 320 5.46 -21.17 -8.88
CA THR A 320 6.30 -21.85 -9.89
C THR A 320 7.68 -22.18 -9.31
N LEU A 321 8.21 -23.37 -9.59
CA LEU A 321 9.58 -23.76 -9.21
C LEU A 321 10.61 -22.71 -9.65
N GLY A 322 11.60 -22.44 -8.79
CA GLY A 322 12.62 -21.42 -9.01
C GLY A 322 12.13 -19.96 -8.91
N ASN A 323 10.86 -19.76 -8.56
CA ASN A 323 10.26 -18.44 -8.40
C ASN A 323 9.66 -18.30 -7.01
N ILE A 324 9.75 -17.09 -6.45
CA ILE A 324 9.14 -16.74 -5.17
C ILE A 324 8.30 -15.48 -5.31
N PHE A 325 7.31 -15.29 -4.45
CA PHE A 325 6.45 -14.11 -4.49
C PHE A 325 6.45 -13.37 -3.16
N VAL A 326 6.72 -12.07 -3.21
CA VAL A 326 6.73 -11.18 -2.06
C VAL A 326 5.82 -9.98 -2.34
N PRO A 327 4.78 -9.73 -1.52
CA PRO A 327 3.92 -8.57 -1.73
C PRO A 327 4.62 -7.23 -1.47
N MET A 328 4.19 -6.19 -2.18
CA MET A 328 4.83 -4.86 -2.14
C MET A 328 4.50 -4.01 -0.90
N HIS A 329 3.68 -4.52 0.02
CA HIS A 329 2.85 -3.66 0.87
C HIS A 329 3.57 -3.11 2.10
N TRP A 330 4.34 -3.95 2.77
CA TRP A 330 4.94 -3.60 4.05
C TRP A 330 5.99 -2.51 3.92
N THR A 331 5.87 -1.52 4.79
CA THR A 331 6.75 -0.36 4.88
C THR A 331 7.62 -0.42 6.13
N GLY A 332 8.56 0.51 6.28
CA GLY A 332 9.32 0.67 7.52
C GLY A 332 8.48 1.10 8.72
N GLN A 333 7.20 1.47 8.52
CA GLN A 333 6.25 1.73 9.61
C GLN A 333 5.58 0.45 10.11
N PHE A 334 5.44 -0.57 9.25
CA PHE A 334 4.70 -1.80 9.56
C PHE A 334 5.60 -3.04 9.69
N ALA A 335 6.87 -2.98 9.29
CA ALA A 335 7.82 -4.07 9.48
C ALA A 335 9.28 -3.58 9.54
N SER A 336 10.12 -4.29 10.30
CA SER A 336 11.54 -3.95 10.47
C SER A 336 12.36 -4.01 9.18
N LYS A 337 12.18 -5.10 8.41
CA LYS A 337 12.88 -5.40 7.16
C LYS A 337 11.94 -5.99 6.11
N GLY A 338 10.71 -5.46 6.00
CA GLY A 338 9.68 -5.98 5.08
C GLY A 338 9.62 -5.31 3.69
N ARG A 339 10.44 -4.29 3.42
CA ARG A 339 10.35 -3.47 2.20
C ARG A 339 11.00 -4.17 1.01
N MET A 340 10.21 -4.90 0.22
CA MET A 340 10.72 -5.62 -0.96
C MET A 340 11.38 -4.70 -2.01
N GLY A 341 11.00 -3.42 -2.08
CA GLY A 341 11.55 -2.45 -3.04
C GLY A 341 13.05 -2.23 -2.89
N VAL A 342 13.64 -2.59 -1.74
CA VAL A 342 15.09 -2.60 -1.53
C VAL A 342 15.82 -3.58 -2.45
N LEU A 343 15.18 -4.70 -2.80
CA LEU A 343 15.78 -5.75 -3.64
C LEU A 343 15.57 -5.53 -5.13
N VAL A 344 14.52 -4.80 -5.51
CA VAL A 344 14.15 -4.64 -6.92
C VAL A 344 15.20 -3.78 -7.63
N ASN A 345 15.66 -4.25 -8.79
CA ASN A 345 16.66 -3.55 -9.60
C ASN A 345 16.06 -2.32 -10.32
N SER A 346 16.89 -1.32 -10.55
CA SER A 346 16.50 -0.08 -11.25
C SER A 346 16.48 -0.23 -12.79
N ILE A 347 16.54 -1.43 -13.35
CA ILE A 347 16.52 -1.63 -14.80
C ILE A 347 15.13 -1.30 -15.37
N VAL A 348 15.09 -0.38 -16.31
CA VAL A 348 13.84 0.13 -16.89
C VAL A 348 13.63 -0.26 -18.35
N CYS A 349 12.37 -0.34 -18.76
CA CYS A 349 12.01 -0.35 -20.17
C CYS A 349 12.51 0.93 -20.85
N PRO A 350 13.28 0.85 -21.96
CA PRO A 350 13.85 2.04 -22.60
C PRO A 350 12.80 3.00 -23.16
N ILE A 351 11.60 2.50 -23.46
CA ILE A 351 10.50 3.32 -23.99
C ILE A 351 9.73 4.00 -22.86
N SER A 352 9.22 3.23 -21.89
CA SER A 352 8.31 3.75 -20.86
C SER A 352 9.00 4.23 -19.59
N GLY A 353 10.24 3.79 -19.32
CA GLY A 353 10.92 3.99 -18.03
C GLY A 353 10.33 3.18 -16.88
N GLN A 354 9.46 2.20 -17.15
CA GLN A 354 8.89 1.33 -16.13
C GLN A 354 9.95 0.28 -15.69
N PRO A 355 10.19 0.11 -14.39
CA PRO A 355 11.18 -0.83 -13.88
C PRO A 355 10.74 -2.30 -14.01
N GLU A 356 11.73 -3.20 -14.05
CA GLU A 356 11.57 -4.66 -14.16
C GLU A 356 11.07 -5.31 -12.84
N ASN A 357 10.00 -4.76 -12.25
CA ASN A 357 9.48 -5.13 -10.91
C ASN A 357 9.01 -6.59 -10.75
N LYS A 358 8.94 -7.36 -11.83
CA LYS A 358 8.39 -8.73 -11.86
C LYS A 358 9.47 -9.79 -12.04
N HIS A 359 10.73 -9.37 -12.12
CA HIS A 359 11.87 -10.25 -12.27
C HIS A 359 13.05 -9.70 -11.46
N THR A 360 13.31 -10.29 -10.30
CA THR A 360 14.43 -9.87 -9.44
C THR A 360 15.18 -11.11 -8.96
N PRO A 361 16.39 -11.38 -9.49
CA PRO A 361 17.24 -12.45 -8.99
C PRO A 361 17.59 -12.25 -7.52
N VAL A 362 17.41 -13.29 -6.71
CA VAL A 362 17.63 -13.28 -5.26
C VAL A 362 18.17 -14.61 -4.75
N ALA A 363 18.79 -14.56 -3.57
CA ALA A 363 19.03 -15.72 -2.72
C ALA A 363 18.00 -15.76 -1.59
N ILE A 364 17.73 -16.96 -1.07
CA ILE A 364 16.93 -17.16 0.13
C ILE A 364 17.66 -18.08 1.11
N LYS A 365 17.58 -17.78 2.40
CA LYS A 365 18.06 -18.64 3.48
C LYS A 365 17.20 -18.51 4.72
N LYS A 366 17.20 -19.54 5.57
CA LYS A 366 16.52 -19.50 6.87
C LYS A 366 17.12 -18.39 7.76
N TYR A 367 16.25 -17.59 8.37
CA TYR A 367 16.62 -16.72 9.49
C TYR A 367 16.66 -17.56 10.76
N ASP A 368 17.81 -17.61 11.43
CA ASP A 368 18.04 -18.44 12.61
C ASP A 368 17.38 -17.83 13.86
N SER A 369 16.05 -17.96 13.90
CA SER A 369 15.21 -17.50 15.00
C SER A 369 15.50 -18.34 16.23
N LYS A 370 16.02 -17.72 17.29
CA LYS A 370 16.20 -18.38 18.60
C LYS A 370 14.96 -18.30 19.47
N TRP A 371 14.08 -17.35 19.16
CA TRP A 371 12.84 -17.12 19.88
C TRP A 371 11.82 -16.41 18.98
N PHE A 372 10.55 -16.61 19.32
CA PHE A 372 9.40 -15.94 18.76
C PHE A 372 8.64 -15.28 19.89
N GLY A 373 8.01 -14.16 19.59
CA GLY A 373 7.19 -13.51 20.58
C GLY A 373 6.22 -12.54 19.99
N PHE A 374 5.41 -11.98 20.87
CA PHE A 374 4.66 -10.78 20.56
C PHE A 374 4.57 -9.84 21.74
N LEU A 375 4.33 -8.57 21.42
CA LEU A 375 4.20 -7.47 22.36
C LEU A 375 2.93 -6.69 22.03
N MET A 376 2.11 -6.44 23.04
CA MET A 376 0.95 -5.55 22.97
C MET A 376 1.14 -4.38 23.90
N LEU A 377 1.00 -3.16 23.38
CA LEU A 377 1.19 -1.91 24.10
C LEU A 377 0.05 -0.94 23.79
N PRO A 378 -0.27 0.00 24.70
CA PRO A 378 -1.24 1.05 24.44
C PRO A 378 -0.66 2.19 23.58
N GLU A 379 0.67 2.27 23.46
CA GLU A 379 1.40 3.28 22.68
C GLU A 379 2.52 2.62 21.88
N GLN A 380 2.95 3.25 20.78
CA GLN A 380 4.09 2.75 20.01
C GLN A 380 5.39 2.95 20.81
N PRO A 381 6.24 1.92 20.93
CA PRO A 381 7.57 2.08 21.53
C PRO A 381 8.45 2.94 20.62
N GLN A 382 9.33 3.76 21.21
CA GLN A 382 10.21 4.65 20.45
C GLN A 382 11.18 3.91 19.53
N GLU A 383 11.79 2.79 19.96
CA GLU A 383 12.62 1.94 19.10
C GLU A 383 12.56 0.46 19.49
N LEU A 384 12.05 -0.39 18.60
CA LEU A 384 12.12 -1.87 18.72
C LEU A 384 13.37 -2.47 18.05
N SER A 385 13.95 -1.77 17.08
CA SER A 385 15.10 -2.21 16.28
C SER A 385 16.34 -2.52 17.13
N ASN A 386 16.54 -1.81 18.25
CA ASN A 386 17.66 -2.07 19.17
C ASN A 386 17.46 -3.33 20.04
N THR A 387 16.24 -3.88 20.01
CA THR A 387 15.82 -4.98 20.88
C THR A 387 15.64 -6.28 20.11
N CYS A 388 15.15 -6.25 18.87
CA CYS A 388 14.96 -7.43 18.02
C CYS A 388 15.14 -7.10 16.53
N ASP A 389 15.69 -8.06 15.77
CA ASP A 389 15.95 -7.90 14.33
C ASP A 389 14.67 -7.93 13.50
N TYR A 390 13.69 -8.75 13.92
CA TYR A 390 12.41 -8.91 13.24
C TYR A 390 11.27 -8.37 14.08
N TRP A 391 10.50 -7.45 13.49
CA TRP A 391 9.20 -7.08 14.00
C TRP A 391 8.21 -6.79 12.86
N ALA A 392 6.93 -7.06 13.09
CA ALA A 392 5.82 -6.65 12.24
C ALA A 392 4.71 -6.05 13.09
N HIS A 393 4.18 -4.89 12.69
CA HIS A 393 3.26 -4.07 13.47
C HIS A 393 1.84 -4.11 12.92
N VAL A 394 0.87 -4.24 13.83
CA VAL A 394 -0.55 -4.14 13.55
C VAL A 394 -1.19 -3.23 14.60
N PRO A 395 -1.82 -2.10 14.21
CA PRO A 395 -2.65 -1.33 15.12
C PRO A 395 -4.00 -2.03 15.34
N PHE A 396 -4.62 -1.80 16.50
CA PHE A 396 -5.99 -2.22 16.78
C PHE A 396 -6.75 -1.15 17.58
N ASP A 397 -8.06 -1.05 17.35
CA ASP A 397 -8.88 -0.06 18.04
C ASP A 397 -9.11 -0.47 19.51
N ILE A 398 -8.89 0.46 20.43
CA ILE A 398 -9.28 0.34 21.83
C ILE A 398 -10.64 1.03 22.00
N LYS A 399 -11.66 0.25 22.32
CA LYS A 399 -13.03 0.73 22.54
C LYS A 399 -13.10 1.53 23.84
N LYS A 400 -13.60 2.76 23.75
CA LYS A 400 -14.01 3.52 24.93
C LYS A 400 -15.29 2.92 25.52
N PRO A 401 -15.46 2.88 26.85
CA PRO A 401 -16.64 2.30 27.50
C PRO A 401 -17.98 2.94 27.09
N ASP A 402 -17.98 4.22 26.68
CA ASP A 402 -19.20 5.04 26.53
C ASP A 402 -19.44 5.59 25.11
N ASP A 403 -18.68 5.17 24.09
CA ASP A 403 -18.75 5.79 22.75
C ASP A 403 -19.36 4.84 21.69
N GLU A 404 -20.70 4.77 21.64
CA GLU A 404 -21.42 4.09 20.55
C GLU A 404 -21.48 4.92 19.25
N ALA A 405 -21.09 6.20 19.28
CA ALA A 405 -21.43 7.16 18.24
C ALA A 405 -20.26 7.63 17.36
N SER A 406 -18.99 7.51 17.80
CA SER A 406 -17.85 8.00 17.03
C SER A 406 -16.59 7.14 17.18
N ASN A 407 -16.22 6.40 16.12
CA ASN A 407 -14.91 5.73 16.02
C ASN A 407 -13.74 6.69 15.69
N LEU A 408 -14.00 7.99 15.54
CA LEU A 408 -13.02 8.92 14.95
C LEU A 408 -11.85 9.27 15.89
N ASP A 409 -11.98 9.01 17.20
CA ASP A 409 -10.97 9.33 18.22
C ASP A 409 -10.70 8.18 19.21
N ASN A 410 -10.91 6.92 18.78
CA ASN A 410 -10.56 5.78 19.62
C ASN A 410 -9.02 5.70 19.76
N PRO A 411 -8.48 5.53 20.98
CA PRO A 411 -7.06 5.26 21.14
C PRO A 411 -6.74 3.96 20.38
N GLN A 412 -5.56 3.92 19.76
CA GLN A 412 -5.06 2.73 19.09
C GLN A 412 -4.12 2.00 20.02
N GLY A 413 -4.33 0.69 20.17
CA GLY A 413 -3.34 -0.22 20.72
C GLY A 413 -2.43 -0.72 19.61
N HIS A 414 -1.26 -1.20 20.00
CA HIS A 414 -0.22 -1.63 19.09
C HIS A 414 0.17 -3.05 19.40
N TYR A 415 0.10 -3.90 18.38
CA TYR A 415 0.50 -5.29 18.42
C TYR A 415 1.73 -5.48 17.53
N TYR A 416 2.76 -6.13 18.07
CA TYR A 416 4.00 -6.44 17.37
C TYR A 416 4.25 -7.94 17.41
N GLU A 417 4.38 -8.57 16.23
CA GLU A 417 5.09 -9.85 16.11
C GLU A 417 6.59 -9.59 16.23
N LEU A 418 7.31 -10.47 16.94
CA LEU A 418 8.72 -10.31 17.26
C LEU A 418 9.49 -11.61 17.05
N SER A 419 10.73 -11.50 16.59
CA SER A 419 11.69 -12.60 16.60
C SER A 419 13.12 -12.08 16.57
N GLY A 420 14.08 -12.94 16.93
CA GLY A 420 15.48 -12.60 16.84
C GLY A 420 16.45 -13.77 17.05
N ASN A 421 17.73 -13.53 16.78
CA ASN A 421 18.83 -14.50 16.89
C ASN A 421 19.65 -14.37 18.19
N GLN A 422 19.30 -13.41 19.05
CA GLN A 422 19.87 -13.21 20.37
C GLN A 422 19.34 -14.25 21.36
N ASP A 423 20.00 -14.32 22.51
CA ASP A 423 19.53 -15.15 23.62
C ASP A 423 18.14 -14.68 24.12
N ILE A 424 17.23 -15.63 24.35
CA ILE A 424 15.84 -15.34 24.73
C ILE A 424 15.75 -14.65 26.09
N ALA A 425 16.63 -14.96 27.05
CA ALA A 425 16.61 -14.31 28.35
C ALA A 425 17.06 -12.85 28.24
N GLN A 426 18.04 -12.55 27.38
CA GLN A 426 18.42 -11.17 27.06
C GLN A 426 17.30 -10.41 26.35
N ALA A 427 16.64 -11.03 25.37
CA ALA A 427 15.49 -10.44 24.69
C ALA A 427 14.36 -10.13 25.69
N TYR A 428 14.05 -11.06 26.58
CA TYR A 428 13.06 -10.88 27.64
C TYR A 428 13.37 -9.67 28.53
N GLN A 429 14.61 -9.54 29.02
CA GLN A 429 14.98 -8.40 29.88
C GLN A 429 14.83 -7.06 29.16
N LYS A 430 15.23 -6.97 27.88
CA LYS A 430 15.08 -5.74 27.09
C LYS A 430 13.61 -5.41 26.80
N LEU A 431 12.83 -6.39 26.34
CA LEU A 431 11.43 -6.19 25.97
C LEU A 431 10.55 -5.88 27.18
N LYS A 432 10.86 -6.46 28.36
CA LYS A 432 10.14 -6.17 29.60
C LYS A 432 10.19 -4.69 29.99
N ILE A 433 11.26 -3.97 29.66
CA ILE A 433 11.42 -2.54 29.98
C ILE A 433 10.40 -1.67 29.21
N LEU A 434 9.90 -2.17 28.08
CA LEU A 434 8.88 -1.48 27.28
C LEU A 434 7.47 -1.58 27.89
N LEU A 435 7.28 -2.45 28.87
CA LEU A 435 5.98 -2.61 29.53
C LEU A 435 5.73 -1.45 30.49
N PRO A 436 4.52 -0.89 30.52
CA PRO A 436 4.14 0.16 31.47
C PRO A 436 4.09 -0.36 32.91
N ASP A 437 4.09 0.56 33.86
CA ASP A 437 3.87 0.25 35.28
C ASP A 437 2.44 -0.31 35.51
N GLY A 438 2.30 -1.25 36.44
CA GLY A 438 1.01 -1.85 36.81
C GLY A 438 1.16 -3.16 37.57
N GLU A 439 0.03 -3.82 37.85
CA GLU A 439 0.03 -5.16 38.42
C GLU A 439 0.51 -6.18 37.38
N ALA A 440 1.66 -6.81 37.63
CA ALA A 440 2.24 -7.76 36.68
C ALA A 440 1.83 -9.21 36.99
N LEU A 441 1.12 -9.83 36.05
CA LEU A 441 0.90 -11.27 36.00
C LEU A 441 2.04 -11.92 35.23
N ILE A 442 2.91 -12.67 35.92
CA ILE A 442 4.14 -13.22 35.34
C ILE A 442 4.10 -14.74 35.37
N PHE A 443 4.41 -15.36 34.23
CA PHE A 443 4.73 -16.77 34.12
C PHE A 443 6.10 -16.93 33.46
N THR A 444 6.94 -17.80 34.00
CA THR A 444 8.23 -18.14 33.41
C THR A 444 8.48 -19.62 33.62
N ASP A 445 8.75 -20.33 32.53
CA ASP A 445 9.22 -21.71 32.56
C ASP A 445 10.66 -21.74 32.05
N ALA A 446 11.60 -21.79 32.99
CA ALA A 446 13.03 -21.80 32.69
C ALA A 446 13.47 -23.05 31.90
N ARG A 447 12.69 -24.15 31.93
CA ARG A 447 13.03 -25.37 31.19
C ARG A 447 12.65 -25.27 29.73
N SER A 448 11.46 -24.74 29.43
CA SER A 448 11.03 -24.51 28.05
C SER A 448 11.55 -23.20 27.46
N GLY A 449 12.00 -22.25 28.29
CA GLY A 449 12.40 -20.91 27.86
C GLY A 449 11.22 -19.95 27.64
N THR A 450 10.01 -20.37 28.01
CA THR A 450 8.79 -19.57 27.79
C THR A 450 8.61 -18.51 28.86
N HIS A 451 8.37 -17.27 28.43
CA HIS A 451 8.12 -16.12 29.29
C HIS A 451 6.82 -15.42 28.92
N ARG A 452 6.03 -15.04 29.91
CA ARG A 452 4.77 -14.33 29.73
C ARG A 452 4.60 -13.26 30.79
N ILE A 453 4.27 -12.06 30.37
CA ILE A 453 3.89 -10.96 31.26
C ILE A 453 2.60 -10.36 30.72
N ALA A 454 1.61 -10.18 31.61
CA ALA A 454 0.47 -9.32 31.35
C ALA A 454 0.45 -8.22 32.42
N ILE A 455 0.39 -6.96 32.00
CA ILE A 455 0.26 -5.81 32.90
C ILE A 455 -1.21 -5.45 33.01
N VAL A 456 -1.68 -5.38 34.25
CA VAL A 456 -3.05 -5.06 34.59
C VAL A 456 -3.09 -3.76 35.38
N GLN A 457 -3.98 -2.85 34.98
CA GLN A 457 -4.30 -1.63 35.71
C GLN A 457 -5.81 -1.49 35.79
N ASP A 458 -6.35 -1.16 36.97
CA ASP A 458 -7.80 -1.06 37.22
C ASP A 458 -8.58 -2.33 36.79
N ASN A 459 -7.94 -3.49 36.98
CA ASN A 459 -8.42 -4.80 36.54
C ASN A 459 -8.67 -4.91 35.01
N ARG A 460 -7.94 -4.14 34.20
CA ARG A 460 -7.93 -4.21 32.73
C ARG A 460 -6.54 -4.54 32.21
N LEU A 461 -6.46 -5.33 31.14
CA LEU A 461 -5.20 -5.59 30.45
C LEU A 461 -4.75 -4.33 29.72
N ILE A 462 -3.56 -3.82 30.04
CA ILE A 462 -3.00 -2.63 29.37
C ILE A 462 -1.76 -2.94 28.54
N ALA A 463 -1.06 -4.05 28.80
CA ALA A 463 0.05 -4.51 27.99
C ALA A 463 0.28 -6.00 28.17
N SER A 464 0.92 -6.64 27.18
CA SER A 464 1.37 -8.02 27.33
C SER A 464 2.60 -8.35 26.50
N LEU A 465 3.45 -9.23 27.01
CA LEU A 465 4.64 -9.75 26.36
C LEU A 465 4.63 -11.28 26.47
N PHE A 466 4.73 -11.97 25.35
CA PHE A 466 4.86 -13.42 25.29
C PHE A 466 6.07 -13.78 24.46
N LEU A 467 6.94 -14.64 24.99
CA LEU A 467 8.12 -15.16 24.32
C LEU A 467 8.19 -16.68 24.46
N SER A 468 8.60 -17.36 23.40
CA SER A 468 8.80 -18.81 23.34
C SER A 468 9.97 -19.12 22.39
N PRO A 469 10.78 -20.16 22.65
CA PRO A 469 11.75 -20.65 21.66
C PRO A 469 11.07 -21.33 20.45
N GLN A 470 9.79 -21.70 20.57
CA GLN A 470 8.99 -22.27 19.49
C GLN A 470 7.95 -21.27 18.97
N PHE A 471 7.51 -21.46 17.73
CA PHE A 471 6.41 -20.68 17.15
C PHE A 471 5.05 -21.26 17.60
N ASP A 472 4.77 -21.20 18.90
CA ASP A 472 3.59 -21.78 19.57
C ASP A 472 2.78 -20.74 20.38
N LEU A 473 2.76 -19.50 19.88
CA LEU A 473 2.18 -18.35 20.57
C LEU A 473 0.64 -18.33 20.47
N PRO A 474 -0.06 -17.83 21.51
CA PRO A 474 -1.53 -17.75 21.53
C PRO A 474 -2.11 -16.94 20.36
N ASN A 475 -3.39 -17.18 20.04
CA ASN A 475 -4.12 -16.42 19.03
C ASN A 475 -4.25 -14.94 19.45
N ARG A 476 -3.89 -14.04 18.54
CA ARG A 476 -3.79 -12.59 18.76
C ARG A 476 -5.15 -11.92 18.83
N ARG A 477 -6.14 -12.47 18.11
CA ARG A 477 -7.52 -11.97 18.12
C ARG A 477 -8.17 -12.13 19.49
N TRP A 478 -7.91 -13.24 20.15
CA TRP A 478 -8.38 -13.46 21.51
C TRP A 478 -7.82 -12.39 22.47
N LEU A 479 -6.54 -12.05 22.32
CA LEU A 479 -5.91 -11.04 23.16
C LEU A 479 -6.39 -9.62 22.87
N SER A 480 -6.62 -9.25 21.61
CA SER A 480 -7.21 -7.94 21.29
C SER A 480 -8.65 -7.80 21.82
N GLN A 481 -9.41 -8.89 21.91
CA GLN A 481 -10.71 -8.91 22.59
C GLN A 481 -10.57 -8.76 24.10
N ILE A 482 -9.61 -9.43 24.73
CA ILE A 482 -9.33 -9.26 26.17
C ILE A 482 -8.88 -7.84 26.47
N PHE A 483 -8.02 -7.25 25.64
CA PHE A 483 -7.55 -5.87 25.79
C PHE A 483 -8.72 -4.87 25.78
N ASN A 484 -9.74 -5.16 24.98
CA ASN A 484 -10.98 -4.38 24.89
C ASN A 484 -12.03 -4.71 25.98
N SER A 485 -11.78 -5.66 26.87
CA SER A 485 -12.69 -5.97 27.96
C SER A 485 -12.68 -4.86 29.03
N GLN A 486 -13.87 -4.55 29.57
CA GLN A 486 -14.00 -3.53 30.61
C GLN A 486 -13.38 -3.95 31.94
N GLN A 487 -13.43 -5.25 32.27
CA GLN A 487 -12.76 -5.84 33.43
C GLN A 487 -12.38 -7.29 33.15
N LEU A 488 -11.22 -7.70 33.65
CA LEU A 488 -10.75 -9.08 33.57
C LEU A 488 -11.45 -9.93 34.63
N THR A 489 -12.05 -11.03 34.20
CA THR A 489 -12.49 -12.10 35.09
C THR A 489 -11.30 -12.91 35.59
N ASP A 490 -11.43 -13.56 36.75
CA ASP A 490 -10.41 -14.48 37.26
C ASP A 490 -10.03 -15.58 36.26
N PHE A 491 -11.00 -16.01 35.45
CA PHE A 491 -10.77 -16.96 34.37
C PHE A 491 -9.86 -16.37 33.29
N GLN A 492 -10.13 -15.15 32.82
CA GLN A 492 -9.27 -14.47 31.84
C GLN A 492 -7.87 -14.21 32.39
N ARG A 493 -7.74 -13.84 33.67
CA ARG A 493 -6.43 -13.66 34.32
C ARG A 493 -5.62 -14.96 34.31
N ARG A 494 -6.25 -16.09 34.64
CA ARG A 494 -5.61 -17.43 34.53
C ARG A 494 -5.30 -17.82 33.09
N ALA A 495 -6.19 -17.51 32.15
CA ALA A 495 -6.01 -17.79 30.73
C ALA A 495 -4.81 -17.03 30.13
N LEU A 496 -4.62 -15.76 30.52
CA LEU A 496 -3.44 -14.96 30.16
C LEU A 496 -2.14 -15.62 30.62
N LEU A 497 -2.07 -16.08 31.88
CA LEU A 497 -0.90 -16.82 32.39
C LEU A 497 -0.70 -18.15 31.66
N ALA A 498 -1.79 -18.88 31.39
CA ALA A 498 -1.77 -20.13 30.65
C ALA A 498 -1.41 -19.96 29.16
N GLY A 499 -1.55 -18.75 28.61
CA GLY A 499 -1.33 -18.44 27.20
C GLY A 499 -2.28 -19.19 26.27
N ARG A 500 -3.53 -19.40 26.71
CA ARG A 500 -4.53 -20.16 25.96
C ARG A 500 -5.90 -19.51 26.10
N GLU A 501 -6.62 -19.42 24.99
CA GLU A 501 -8.03 -19.08 25.02
C GLU A 501 -8.80 -20.19 25.76
N GLY A 502 -9.60 -19.80 26.74
CA GLY A 502 -10.26 -20.75 27.62
C GLY A 502 -11.48 -21.46 27.02
N ASN A 503 -11.93 -21.07 25.82
CA ASN A 503 -13.04 -21.69 25.13
C ASN A 503 -12.75 -21.85 23.63
N ALA A 504 -12.22 -23.02 23.24
CA ALA A 504 -11.79 -23.29 21.86
C ALA A 504 -12.91 -23.21 20.79
N ALA A 505 -14.18 -23.16 21.22
CA ALA A 505 -15.35 -23.12 20.34
C ALA A 505 -15.63 -21.75 19.68
N SER A 506 -14.98 -20.67 20.12
CA SER A 506 -15.17 -19.31 19.56
C SER A 506 -14.10 -18.87 18.56
N ASP A 507 -13.03 -19.64 18.37
CA ASP A 507 -11.94 -19.28 17.46
C ASP A 507 -12.34 -19.53 16.01
N PRO A 508 -12.51 -18.49 15.17
CA PRO A 508 -12.85 -18.66 13.76
C PRO A 508 -11.67 -19.21 12.94
N GLY A 509 -10.46 -19.25 13.50
CA GLY A 509 -9.23 -19.57 12.79
C GLY A 509 -8.76 -18.40 11.91
N THR A 510 -8.02 -18.71 10.85
CA THR A 510 -7.48 -17.71 9.92
C THR A 510 -8.61 -17.05 9.16
N ILE A 511 -8.64 -15.72 9.15
CA ILE A 511 -9.73 -14.97 8.53
C ILE A 511 -9.68 -15.07 7.01
N VAL A 512 -10.71 -15.66 6.42
CA VAL A 512 -10.86 -15.82 4.97
C VAL A 512 -11.66 -14.65 4.38
N CYS A 513 -12.69 -14.18 5.08
CA CYS A 513 -13.55 -13.07 4.64
C CYS A 513 -13.48 -11.88 5.60
N SER A 514 -12.73 -10.85 5.23
CA SER A 514 -12.57 -9.62 6.03
C SER A 514 -13.86 -8.80 6.19
N CYS A 515 -14.78 -8.86 5.22
CA CYS A 515 -16.05 -8.10 5.29
C CYS A 515 -16.95 -8.54 6.44
N PHE A 516 -17.08 -9.86 6.63
CA PHE A 516 -17.98 -10.45 7.61
C PHE A 516 -17.23 -11.18 8.74
N GLN A 517 -15.90 -11.11 8.74
CA GLN A 517 -15.03 -11.68 9.78
C GLN A 517 -15.21 -13.19 9.94
N VAL A 518 -15.36 -13.89 8.80
CA VAL A 518 -15.49 -15.37 8.73
C VAL A 518 -14.11 -15.99 8.55
N GLY A 519 -13.77 -16.96 9.39
CA GLY A 519 -12.51 -17.70 9.33
C GLY A 519 -12.62 -19.14 8.83
N ASP A 520 -11.46 -19.76 8.58
CA ASP A 520 -11.33 -21.09 7.96
C ASP A 520 -12.02 -22.19 8.77
N LYS A 521 -11.95 -22.17 10.11
CA LYS A 521 -12.62 -23.17 10.95
C LYS A 521 -14.13 -23.15 10.79
N GLN A 522 -14.72 -21.96 10.63
CA GLN A 522 -16.16 -21.82 10.40
C GLN A 522 -16.55 -22.34 9.01
N VAL A 523 -15.70 -22.11 8.01
CA VAL A 523 -15.88 -22.64 6.65
C VAL A 523 -15.80 -24.17 6.68
N LYS A 524 -14.75 -24.73 7.28
CA LYS A 524 -14.56 -26.19 7.40
C LYS A 524 -15.71 -26.86 8.15
N ALA A 525 -16.17 -26.28 9.26
CA ALA A 525 -17.34 -26.77 9.98
C ALA A 525 -18.60 -26.77 9.11
N ALA A 526 -18.80 -25.71 8.31
CA ALA A 526 -19.93 -25.64 7.38
C ALA A 526 -19.81 -26.67 6.23
N VAL A 527 -18.60 -26.94 5.74
CA VAL A 527 -18.36 -28.00 4.73
C VAL A 527 -18.61 -29.38 5.32
N ALA A 528 -18.16 -29.64 6.55
CA ALA A 528 -18.43 -30.88 7.27
C ALA A 528 -19.93 -31.13 7.52
N GLU A 529 -20.75 -30.07 7.58
CA GLU A 529 -22.21 -30.15 7.62
C GLU A 529 -22.87 -30.39 6.24
N GLY A 530 -22.08 -30.57 5.19
CA GLY A 530 -22.54 -30.93 3.84
C GLY A 530 -22.64 -29.77 2.85
N ILE A 531 -22.05 -28.60 3.15
CA ILE A 531 -21.99 -27.49 2.17
C ILE A 531 -20.80 -27.69 1.22
N ASP A 532 -21.08 -27.73 -0.09
CA ASP A 532 -20.10 -28.07 -1.13
C ASP A 532 -19.84 -26.94 -2.16
N ASN A 533 -20.43 -25.76 -1.96
CA ASN A 533 -20.28 -24.63 -2.89
C ASN A 533 -20.31 -23.26 -2.19
N VAL A 534 -19.79 -22.25 -2.89
CA VAL A 534 -19.60 -20.90 -2.34
C VAL A 534 -20.93 -20.18 -2.12
N GLU A 535 -21.92 -20.40 -2.99
CA GLU A 535 -23.24 -19.79 -2.89
C GLU A 535 -23.94 -20.22 -1.59
N ALA A 536 -23.88 -21.51 -1.26
CA ALA A 536 -24.44 -22.06 -0.03
C ALA A 536 -23.66 -21.61 1.22
N LEU A 537 -22.32 -21.53 1.15
CA LEU A 537 -21.50 -20.91 2.21
C LEU A 537 -21.91 -19.45 2.43
N GLY A 538 -22.14 -18.70 1.34
CA GLY A 538 -22.59 -17.32 1.39
C GLY A 538 -23.97 -17.17 2.02
N ALA A 539 -24.90 -18.09 1.76
CA ALA A 539 -26.21 -18.09 2.41
C ALA A 539 -26.12 -18.32 3.93
N LYS A 540 -25.23 -19.20 4.39
CA LYS A 540 -25.07 -19.55 5.82
C LYS A 540 -24.20 -18.56 6.60
N LEU A 541 -23.03 -18.21 6.07
CA LEU A 541 -21.99 -17.43 6.76
C LEU A 541 -21.85 -15.99 6.23
N LYS A 542 -22.59 -15.62 5.16
CA LYS A 542 -22.48 -14.33 4.44
C LYS A 542 -21.17 -14.13 3.68
N CYS A 543 -20.16 -14.99 3.83
CA CYS A 543 -18.90 -14.87 3.13
C CYS A 543 -19.10 -14.90 1.60
N GLY A 544 -18.29 -14.15 0.84
CA GLY A 544 -18.41 -14.07 -0.61
C GLY A 544 -19.54 -13.18 -1.15
N THR A 545 -20.45 -12.67 -0.32
CA THR A 545 -21.66 -11.94 -0.78
C THR A 545 -21.52 -10.41 -0.89
N ASN A 546 -20.51 -9.81 -0.25
CA ASN A 546 -20.32 -8.34 -0.23
C ASN A 546 -19.35 -7.87 -1.32
N CYS A 547 -18.04 -8.05 -1.12
CA CYS A 547 -17.02 -7.67 -2.12
C CYS A 547 -16.65 -8.81 -3.09
N GLY A 548 -17.05 -10.05 -2.81
CA GLY A 548 -16.69 -11.24 -3.58
C GLY A 548 -15.20 -11.64 -3.53
N SER A 549 -14.35 -10.89 -2.85
CA SER A 549 -12.89 -11.06 -2.96
C SER A 549 -12.33 -12.29 -2.22
N CYS A 550 -13.10 -12.94 -1.35
CA CYS A 550 -12.72 -14.20 -0.69
C CYS A 550 -13.16 -15.45 -1.47
N ILE A 551 -13.91 -15.30 -2.57
CA ILE A 551 -14.48 -16.43 -3.33
C ILE A 551 -13.42 -17.46 -3.79
N PRO A 552 -12.25 -17.06 -4.35
CA PRO A 552 -11.26 -18.04 -4.79
C PRO A 552 -10.73 -18.91 -3.64
N GLU A 553 -10.49 -18.32 -2.48
CA GLU A 553 -9.99 -19.02 -1.30
C GLU A 553 -11.05 -19.93 -0.68
N LEU A 554 -12.32 -19.50 -0.67
CA LEU A 554 -13.44 -20.35 -0.27
C LEU A 554 -13.54 -21.60 -1.15
N ARG A 555 -13.37 -21.47 -2.47
CA ARG A 555 -13.34 -22.63 -3.39
C ARG A 555 -12.22 -23.60 -3.05
N ASN A 556 -11.00 -23.08 -2.83
CA ASN A 556 -9.86 -23.91 -2.46
C ASN A 556 -10.11 -24.65 -1.13
N LEU A 557 -10.65 -23.99 -0.11
CA LEU A 557 -10.98 -24.63 1.17
C LEU A 557 -12.03 -25.73 1.00
N ILE A 558 -13.08 -25.50 0.21
CA ILE A 558 -14.07 -26.52 -0.11
C ILE A 558 -13.42 -27.71 -0.80
N GLU A 559 -12.61 -27.47 -1.85
CA GLU A 559 -11.94 -28.53 -2.59
C GLU A 559 -10.99 -29.36 -1.71
N MET A 560 -10.22 -28.71 -0.83
CA MET A 560 -9.31 -29.40 0.08
C MET A 560 -10.04 -30.32 1.05
N GLU A 561 -11.11 -29.82 1.68
CA GLU A 561 -11.87 -30.60 2.67
C GLU A 561 -12.68 -31.73 2.02
N LEU A 562 -13.20 -31.54 0.80
CA LEU A 562 -13.92 -32.59 0.08
C LEU A 562 -13.00 -33.71 -0.44
N VAL A 563 -11.70 -33.44 -0.61
CA VAL A 563 -10.69 -34.45 -1.01
C VAL A 563 -10.20 -35.27 0.19
N GLU A 564 -10.38 -34.79 1.42
CA GLU A 564 -10.01 -35.49 2.66
C GLU A 564 -11.15 -36.34 3.26
N VAL A 565 -12.38 -36.29 2.71
CA VAL A 565 -13.59 -37.03 3.13
C VAL A 565 -13.84 -38.31 2.33
#